data_AF-A0A519NF21-F1
#
_entry.id   AF-A0A519NF21-F1
#
_cell.length_a   1.000
_cell.length_b   1.000
_cell.length_c   1.000
_cell.angle_alpha   90.00
_cell.angle_beta   90.00
_cell.angle_gamma   90.00
#
_symmetry.space_group_name_H-M   'P 1'
#
loop_
_entity.id
_entity.type
_entity.pdbx_description
1 polymer ?
#
loop_
_entity_poly.entity_id
_entity_poly.type
_entity_poly.pdbx_seq_one_letter_code
_entity_poly.pdbx_strand_id
1 'polypeptide(L)'
;MKKSKLYFKLFTGLMFVSFFIKCGETQSPVHLAENKKALIEIKKEIKVKEAIITDANVLYVTVDDDGTPRNGYADYLCEVLKENNSTVTLVKVIKFGSTNDAAADNVYGVLLGESTCNY
;
A
#
# COMPACT_ATOMS: atom_id res chain seq x y z
N MET A 1 -35.74 -68.80 -21.62
CA MET A 1 -36.51 -67.84 -20.79
C MET A 1 -35.96 -67.81 -19.36
N LYS A 2 -36.00 -66.63 -18.71
CA LYS A 2 -35.52 -66.22 -17.35
C LYS A 2 -34.06 -65.75 -17.30
N LYS A 3 -33.79 -64.43 -17.46
CA LYS A 3 -33.77 -63.32 -16.45
C LYS A 3 -32.65 -63.52 -15.41
N SER A 4 -31.52 -62.80 -15.49
CA SER A 4 -31.26 -61.39 -15.09
C SER A 4 -30.74 -61.27 -13.64
N LYS A 5 -29.76 -60.36 -13.48
CA LYS A 5 -29.23 -59.65 -12.29
C LYS A 5 -27.80 -60.07 -11.91
N LEU A 6 -26.76 -59.25 -12.20
CA LEU A 6 -26.41 -57.94 -11.58
C LEU A 6 -25.91 -58.14 -10.14
N TYR A 7 -24.62 -57.92 -9.87
CA TYR A 7 -24.00 -57.32 -8.65
C TYR A 7 -22.47 -57.28 -8.90
N PHE A 8 -21.82 -56.17 -9.27
CA PHE A 8 -21.61 -54.88 -8.59
C PHE A 8 -20.49 -54.91 -7.52
N LYS A 9 -19.32 -54.44 -7.97
CA LYS A 9 -18.26 -53.67 -7.29
C LYS A 9 -17.55 -54.25 -6.05
N LEU A 10 -16.22 -54.19 -6.08
CA LEU A 10 -15.51 -53.30 -5.15
C LEU A 10 -14.42 -52.54 -5.91
N PHE A 11 -14.62 -51.23 -5.99
CA PHE A 11 -13.82 -50.29 -6.78
C PHE A 11 -12.58 -49.88 -5.97
N THR A 12 -11.43 -50.07 -6.62
CA THR A 12 -10.18 -49.35 -6.40
C THR A 12 -10.39 -47.83 -6.37
N GLY A 13 -9.61 -47.12 -5.56
CA GLY A 13 -9.44 -45.67 -5.72
C GLY A 13 -9.31 -44.90 -4.41
N LEU A 14 -8.13 -44.99 -3.80
CA LEU A 14 -7.67 -44.06 -2.76
C LEU A 14 -7.56 -42.66 -3.39
N MET A 15 -8.59 -41.82 -3.22
CA MET A 15 -8.61 -40.46 -3.74
C MET A 15 -7.76 -39.57 -2.83
N PHE A 16 -6.50 -39.35 -3.20
CA PHE A 16 -5.65 -38.29 -2.64
C PHE A 16 -6.26 -36.94 -3.03
N VAL A 17 -7.04 -36.34 -2.13
CA VAL A 17 -7.54 -34.97 -2.30
C VAL A 17 -6.38 -34.02 -2.00
N SER A 18 -5.64 -33.66 -3.03
CA SER A 18 -4.65 -32.59 -3.01
C SER A 18 -5.38 -31.25 -2.88
N PHE A 19 -5.71 -30.85 -1.66
CA PHE A 19 -6.06 -29.45 -1.36
C PHE A 19 -4.81 -28.60 -1.61
N PHE A 20 -4.69 -28.03 -2.81
CA PHE A 20 -3.78 -26.92 -3.06
C PHE A 20 -4.29 -25.71 -2.27
N ILE A 21 -3.86 -25.60 -1.02
CA ILE A 21 -3.96 -24.37 -0.25
C ILE A 21 -3.09 -23.36 -1.01
N LYS A 22 -3.70 -22.54 -1.88
CA LYS A 22 -3.08 -21.30 -2.31
C LYS A 22 -2.96 -20.43 -1.08
N CYS A 23 -1.81 -20.53 -0.41
CA CYS A 23 -1.40 -19.56 0.58
C CYS A 23 -1.23 -18.23 -0.17
N GLY A 24 -2.23 -17.35 -0.08
CA GLY A 24 -2.15 -16.01 -0.67
C GLY A 24 -1.18 -15.18 0.15
N GLU A 25 0.03 -14.96 -0.35
CA GLU A 25 0.93 -13.96 0.22
C GLU A 25 0.30 -12.58 0.00
N THR A 26 -0.19 -11.97 1.09
CA THR A 26 -0.53 -10.55 1.10
C THR A 26 0.77 -9.77 0.90
N GLN A 27 0.94 -9.14 -0.26
CA GLN A 27 2.10 -8.30 -0.54
C GLN A 27 2.11 -7.08 0.37
N SER A 28 3.28 -6.72 0.93
CA SER A 28 3.42 -5.46 1.67
C SER A 28 3.02 -4.27 0.79
N PRO A 29 2.41 -3.21 1.36
CA PRO A 29 2.09 -1.97 0.64
C PRO A 29 3.26 -1.39 -0.15
N VAL A 30 4.49 -1.54 0.32
CA VAL A 30 5.70 -1.04 -0.35
C VAL A 30 5.98 -1.78 -1.67
N HIS A 31 5.49 -3.02 -1.78
CA HIS A 31 5.72 -3.88 -2.92
C HIS A 31 4.60 -3.86 -3.96
N LEU A 32 3.43 -3.32 -3.63
CA LEU A 32 2.29 -3.15 -4.54
C LEU A 32 2.68 -2.28 -5.75
N ALA A 33 2.30 -2.72 -6.95
CA ALA A 33 2.69 -2.09 -8.20
C ALA A 33 2.08 -0.68 -8.33
N GLU A 34 0.85 -0.51 -7.87
CA GLU A 34 0.08 0.73 -7.84
C GLU A 34 0.76 1.77 -6.94
N ASN A 35 1.20 1.36 -5.75
CA ASN A 35 1.92 2.22 -4.81
C ASN A 35 3.28 2.65 -5.36
N LYS A 36 4.00 1.73 -6.04
CA LYS A 36 5.27 2.08 -6.71
C LYS A 36 5.05 3.09 -7.84
N LYS A 37 4.01 2.90 -8.66
CA LYS A 37 3.67 3.84 -9.73
C LYS A 37 3.34 5.22 -9.16
N ALA A 38 2.47 5.28 -8.16
CA ALA A 38 2.11 6.54 -7.52
C ALA A 38 3.32 7.25 -6.89
N LEU A 39 4.21 6.49 -6.23
CA LEU A 39 5.43 7.04 -5.65
C LEU A 39 6.38 7.63 -6.71
N ILE A 40 6.46 7.01 -7.89
CA ILE A 40 7.24 7.54 -9.02
C ILE A 40 6.66 8.88 -9.49
N GLU A 41 5.34 8.99 -9.63
CA GLU A 41 4.70 10.25 -10.03
C GLU A 41 4.91 11.35 -8.99
N ILE A 42 4.74 11.06 -7.70
CA ILE A 42 4.95 12.01 -6.61
C ILE A 42 6.40 12.52 -6.57
N LYS A 43 7.38 11.67 -6.86
CA LYS A 43 8.79 12.07 -6.92
C LYS A 43 9.13 13.03 -8.07
N LYS A 44 8.22 13.24 -9.04
CA LYS A 44 8.41 14.23 -10.12
C LYS A 44 8.04 15.66 -9.69
N GLU A 45 7.32 15.81 -8.58
CA GLU A 45 6.93 17.11 -8.04
C GLU A 45 8.14 17.94 -7.62
N ILE A 46 8.25 19.17 -8.12
CA ILE A 46 9.42 20.07 -7.90
C ILE A 46 9.67 20.34 -6.41
N LYS A 47 8.61 20.33 -5.60
CA LYS A 47 8.68 20.63 -4.16
C LYS A 47 9.18 19.44 -3.33
N VAL A 48 9.13 18.22 -3.87
CA VAL A 48 9.48 17.00 -3.15
C VAL A 48 10.99 16.82 -3.14
N LYS A 49 11.56 16.65 -1.95
CA LYS A 49 12.97 16.29 -1.76
C LYS A 49 13.12 14.78 -1.67
N GLU A 50 12.32 14.16 -0.83
CA GLU A 50 12.27 12.71 -0.65
C GLU A 50 10.82 12.27 -0.48
N ALA A 51 10.53 11.04 -0.89
CA ALA A 51 9.23 10.43 -0.69
C ALA A 51 9.39 8.92 -0.48
N ILE A 52 8.67 8.38 0.49
CA ILE A 52 8.65 6.96 0.83
C ILE A 52 7.24 6.52 1.23
N ILE A 53 6.86 5.30 0.82
CA ILE A 53 5.69 4.62 1.36
C ILE A 53 6.19 3.58 2.35
N THR A 54 5.54 3.51 3.51
CA THR A 54 5.90 2.58 4.60
C THR A 54 5.04 1.32 4.55
N ASP A 55 5.45 0.27 5.26
CA ASP A 55 4.65 -0.96 5.43
C ASP A 55 3.31 -0.68 6.14
N ALA A 56 3.22 0.42 6.89
CA ALA A 56 1.97 0.90 7.49
C ALA A 56 1.04 1.60 6.49
N ASN A 57 1.37 1.56 5.19
CA ASN A 57 0.57 2.16 4.12
C ASN A 57 0.40 3.68 4.26
N VAL A 58 1.42 4.33 4.81
CA VAL A 58 1.53 5.79 4.95
C VAL A 58 2.60 6.31 4.01
N LEU A 59 2.27 7.35 3.24
CA LEU A 59 3.22 8.11 2.44
C LEU A 59 3.83 9.23 3.30
N TYR A 60 5.15 9.25 3.40
CA TYR A 60 5.91 10.37 3.93
C TYR A 60 6.57 11.11 2.78
N VAL A 61 6.39 12.42 2.74
CA VAL A 61 7.00 13.32 1.75
C VAL A 61 7.76 14.41 2.48
N THR A 62 9.03 14.62 2.14
CA THR A 62 9.81 15.73 2.68
C THR A 62 9.87 16.89 1.70
N VAL A 63 9.70 18.11 2.22
CA VAL A 63 9.72 19.36 1.43
C VAL A 63 10.51 20.45 2.18
N ASP A 64 10.96 21.47 1.45
CA ASP A 64 11.50 22.68 2.09
C ASP A 64 10.37 23.39 2.86
N ASP A 65 10.66 23.75 4.10
CA ASP A 65 9.76 24.52 4.95
C ASP A 65 9.87 26.01 4.61
N ASP A 66 8.78 26.58 4.11
CA ASP A 66 8.64 28.00 3.79
C ASP A 66 7.73 28.74 4.80
N GLY A 67 7.40 28.10 5.93
CA GLY A 67 6.52 28.64 6.95
C GLY A 67 5.02 28.56 6.63
N THR A 68 4.64 27.93 5.51
CA THR A 68 3.22 27.75 5.17
C THR A 68 2.70 26.36 5.56
N PRO A 69 1.45 26.25 6.05
CA PRO A 69 0.82 24.95 6.29
C PRO A 69 0.73 24.10 5.03
N ARG A 70 0.96 22.80 5.13
CA ARG A 70 1.02 21.87 3.99
C ARG A 70 -0.15 20.90 3.89
N ASN A 71 -1.23 21.08 4.66
CA ASN A 71 -2.43 20.22 4.58
C ASN A 71 -3.01 20.17 3.16
N GLY A 72 -3.17 21.33 2.50
CA GLY A 72 -3.66 21.37 1.11
C GLY A 72 -2.72 20.71 0.11
N TYR A 73 -1.41 20.65 0.40
CA TYR A 73 -0.48 19.87 -0.41
C TYR A 73 -0.60 18.36 -0.12
N ALA A 74 -0.85 17.97 1.12
CA ALA A 74 -1.16 16.58 1.47
C ALA A 74 -2.45 16.10 0.77
N ASP A 75 -3.50 16.94 0.71
CA ASP A 75 -4.73 16.66 -0.04
C ASP A 75 -4.46 16.46 -1.53
N TYR A 76 -3.67 17.35 -2.14
CA TYR A 76 -3.24 17.20 -3.53
C TYR A 76 -2.53 15.86 -3.77
N LEU A 77 -1.62 15.47 -2.88
CA LEU A 77 -0.92 14.19 -2.98
C LEU A 77 -1.89 12.99 -2.87
N CYS A 78 -2.96 13.09 -2.07
CA CYS A 78 -4.02 12.08 -2.06
C CYS A 78 -4.71 11.94 -3.43
N GLU A 79 -4.94 13.04 -4.15
CA GLU A 79 -5.48 12.96 -5.52
C GLU A 79 -4.50 12.27 -6.48
N VAL A 80 -3.19 12.56 -6.40
CA VAL A 80 -2.17 11.85 -7.21
C VAL A 80 -2.14 10.36 -6.87
N LEU A 81 -2.25 10.00 -5.59
CA LEU A 81 -2.35 8.60 -5.15
C LEU A 81 -3.60 7.93 -5.73
N LYS A 82 -4.75 8.62 -5.71
CA LYS A 82 -6.03 8.15 -6.25
C LYS A 82 -5.98 7.92 -7.75
N GLU A 83 -5.45 8.86 -8.52
CA GLU A 83 -5.28 8.73 -9.98
C GLU A 83 -4.42 7.52 -10.37
N ASN A 84 -3.55 7.08 -9.46
CA ASN A 84 -2.68 5.92 -9.65
C ASN A 84 -3.20 4.63 -8.99
N ASN A 85 -4.45 4.62 -8.49
CA ASN A 85 -5.07 3.49 -7.77
C ASN A 85 -4.22 3.01 -6.58
N SER A 86 -3.48 3.92 -5.94
CA SER A 86 -2.70 3.59 -4.75
C SER A 86 -3.63 3.19 -3.59
N THR A 87 -3.11 2.34 -2.72
CA THR A 87 -3.81 1.91 -1.50
C THR A 87 -3.52 2.80 -0.30
N VAL A 88 -2.56 3.73 -0.39
CA VAL A 88 -2.09 4.58 0.72
C VAL A 88 -3.24 5.33 1.37
N THR A 89 -3.43 5.19 2.68
CA THR A 89 -4.57 5.82 3.37
C THR A 89 -4.21 7.13 4.04
N LEU A 90 -2.92 7.43 4.20
CA LEU A 90 -2.45 8.60 4.95
C LEU A 90 -1.22 9.21 4.29
N VAL A 91 -1.23 10.53 4.15
CA VAL A 91 -0.10 11.34 3.68
C VAL A 91 0.38 12.23 4.80
N LYS A 92 1.70 12.25 5.01
CA LYS A 92 2.38 13.18 5.93
C LYS A 92 3.45 13.96 5.18
N VAL A 93 3.33 15.28 5.24
CA VAL A 93 4.31 16.22 4.69
C VAL A 93 5.21 16.69 5.82
N ILE A 94 6.51 16.44 5.66
CA ILE A 94 7.53 16.61 6.69
C ILE A 94 8.54 17.65 6.23
N LYS A 95 9.10 18.42 7.16
CA LYS A 95 10.21 19.34 6.89
C LYS A 95 11.47 18.56 6.52
N PHE A 96 12.07 18.89 5.38
CA PHE A 96 13.31 18.29 4.93
C PHE A 96 14.46 18.53 5.95
N GLY A 97 15.24 17.48 6.23
CA GLY A 97 16.37 17.54 7.16
C GLY A 97 16.00 17.63 8.66
N SER A 98 14.74 17.43 9.03
CA SER A 98 14.25 17.65 10.40
C SER A 98 14.15 16.38 11.28
N THR A 99 14.70 15.25 10.84
CA THR A 99 14.63 13.96 11.56
C THR A 99 15.19 14.01 12.98
N ASN A 100 16.18 14.88 13.23
CA ASN A 100 16.79 15.08 14.55
C ASN A 100 16.42 16.44 15.18
N ASP A 101 15.38 17.11 14.66
CA ASP A 101 14.92 18.39 15.19
C ASP A 101 14.27 18.20 16.56
N ALA A 102 14.49 19.13 17.49
CA ALA A 102 13.89 19.08 18.82
C ALA A 102 12.36 19.20 18.78
N ALA A 103 11.81 19.77 17.71
CA ALA A 103 10.38 19.90 17.46
C ALA A 103 9.79 18.72 16.65
N ALA A 104 10.55 17.65 16.39
CA ALA A 104 10.08 16.55 15.56
C ALA A 104 8.83 15.85 16.15
N ASP A 105 7.78 15.74 15.34
CA ASP A 105 6.52 15.10 15.73
C ASP A 105 6.59 13.57 15.69
N ASN A 106 7.52 13.02 14.89
CA ASN A 106 7.72 11.58 14.74
C ASN A 106 9.14 11.27 14.23
N VAL A 107 9.44 9.99 14.02
CA VAL A 107 10.75 9.49 13.56
C VAL A 107 11.18 10.00 12.18
N TYR A 108 10.29 10.65 11.42
CA TYR A 108 10.61 11.22 10.12
C TYR A 108 10.91 12.72 10.19
N GLY A 109 10.45 13.42 11.23
CA GLY A 109 10.76 14.83 11.48
C GLY A 109 9.56 15.69 11.87
N VAL A 110 9.67 17.00 11.63
CA VAL A 110 8.64 18.00 11.92
C VAL A 110 7.52 17.93 10.87
N LEU A 111 6.29 17.77 11.34
CA LEU A 111 5.07 17.68 10.54
C LEU A 111 4.64 19.07 10.07
N LEU A 112 4.58 19.26 8.76
CA LEU A 112 4.10 20.49 8.13
C LEU A 112 2.65 20.40 7.67
N GLY A 113 2.16 19.17 7.47
CA GLY A 113 0.77 18.90 7.18
C GLY A 113 0.48 17.42 6.96
N GLU A 114 -0.78 17.06 7.00
CA GLU A 114 -1.24 15.69 6.80
C GLU A 114 -2.62 15.65 6.16
N SER A 115 -2.93 14.53 5.52
CA SER A 115 -4.27 14.25 4.98
C SER A 115 -4.55 12.75 4.95
N THR A 116 -5.80 12.39 5.25
CA THR A 116 -6.31 11.02 5.10
C THR A 116 -6.94 10.88 3.72
N CYS A 117 -6.43 9.95 2.92
CA CYS A 117 -6.93 9.74 1.57
C CYS A 117 -8.23 8.94 1.61
N ASN A 118 -9.33 9.55 1.16
CA ASN A 118 -10.62 8.90 0.99
C ASN A 118 -10.81 8.54 -0.48
N TYR A 119 -11.00 7.25 -0.77
CA TYR A 119 -11.18 6.71 -2.12
C TYR A 119 -12.64 6.37 -2.39
#